data_AF-A0A3M0W9K5-F1
#
_entry.id   AF-A0A3M0W9K5-F1
#
_cell.length_a   1.000
_cell.length_b   1.000
_cell.length_c   1.000
_cell.angle_alpha   90.00
_cell.angle_beta   90.00
_cell.angle_gamma   90.00
#
_symmetry.space_group_name_H-M   'P 1'
#
loop_
_entity.id
_entity.type
_entity.pdbx_description
1 polymer ?
#
loop_
_entity_poly.entity_id
_entity_poly.type
_entity_poly.pdbx_seq_one_letter_code
_entity_poly.pdbx_strand_id
1 'polypeptide(L)'
;MSAARLFRSGSRLLSQSQFPRPARSSLRRIAPVSRHAARSYASAASQTVTVREALNEALAEELEREEKVFILGEEVAEYNGAYKVTKGLLDKFGPKRVIDTPITESGFAGLAIGAALAGLHPVCEFMTFNFAMQAIDQIINSAAKTHYMSGGIQPCNIVFRGPNGFAAGVAAQHSQDYSAWYGSIPGLKVVAPWSAEDAKGLLKAAIRDPNPVVVLENELLYGQTFPLSEEAQKSDFVLPFGKAKIERPGTDLTIVSLSRCVGQSLEAAEQLKKNYGVEAEVINLRSVKPLDVEAIVKSVKKTGHLIAVESGFPAFGVGSEILALTMEYAFDYLKAPAIRVTGAEVPTPYAEKLEALSFPQIDTITSYAAKLIKVLLHKLAVADETPAVPVPPPVAQDVSHLRLQALPTEVRYQIFEYMTALPRADHLNFLLTCRSILHQASASFFRRPLYCSSQDKLIEFIDRHTPSNLDHVHTLYIQLQEVLPEHIAAYLAQIALYVPASQFFHPFTLERDRILCALRALPSLRHIVFLDTREGSRNSPKLLLHRVHSFVVQDFTNLKSVRIEDDPENIRRLTTSIT
;
A
#
# COMPACT_ATOMS: atom_id res chain seq x y z
N MET A 1 32.24 -23.73 -27.70
CA MET A 1 31.95 -25.14 -28.06
C MET A 1 31.70 -25.85 -26.73
N SER A 2 30.56 -26.44 -26.38
CA SER A 2 29.38 -26.92 -27.09
C SER A 2 28.11 -26.39 -26.42
N ALA A 3 27.08 -26.12 -27.22
CA ALA A 3 25.76 -25.68 -26.81
C ALA A 3 24.79 -26.87 -26.63
N ALA A 4 23.57 -26.55 -26.16
CA ALA A 4 22.31 -27.30 -26.17
C ALA A 4 21.94 -27.99 -24.83
N ARG A 5 20.69 -27.96 -24.34
CA ARG A 5 19.42 -27.37 -24.79
C ARG A 5 18.43 -27.41 -23.61
N LEU A 6 17.57 -26.39 -23.54
CA LEU A 6 16.29 -26.36 -22.83
C LEU A 6 15.38 -27.53 -23.26
N PHE A 7 14.52 -28.03 -22.36
CA PHE A 7 13.07 -28.23 -22.61
C PHE A 7 12.30 -28.48 -21.30
N ARG A 8 11.15 -27.80 -21.19
CA ARG A 8 10.05 -27.97 -20.21
C ARG A 8 8.95 -28.89 -20.79
N SER A 9 7.99 -29.25 -19.91
CA SER A 9 6.63 -29.81 -20.15
C SER A 9 6.58 -31.34 -20.29
N GLY A 10 5.65 -32.11 -19.73
CA GLY A 10 4.39 -31.86 -19.04
C GLY A 10 3.51 -33.13 -19.15
N SER A 11 2.97 -33.60 -18.02
CA SER A 11 1.65 -34.26 -17.86
C SER A 11 1.34 -35.69 -18.38
N ARG A 12 0.66 -36.45 -17.50
CA ARG A 12 -0.29 -37.60 -17.68
C ARG A 12 0.28 -39.00 -17.97
N LEU A 13 -0.33 -40.13 -17.60
CA LEU A 13 -1.23 -40.63 -16.54
C LEU A 13 -1.26 -42.17 -16.74
N LEU A 14 -1.23 -42.94 -15.64
CA LEU A 14 -1.78 -44.29 -15.39
C LEU A 14 -1.38 -45.52 -16.24
N SER A 15 -0.86 -46.55 -15.57
CA SER A 15 -1.46 -47.91 -15.58
C SER A 15 -1.05 -48.73 -14.35
N GLN A 16 -2.00 -49.50 -13.83
CA GLN A 16 -1.99 -50.29 -12.59
C GLN A 16 -1.22 -51.62 -12.69
N SER A 17 -0.74 -52.14 -11.56
CA SER A 17 -0.76 -53.60 -11.27
C SER A 17 -0.76 -53.88 -9.76
N GLN A 18 -1.75 -54.66 -9.31
CA GLN A 18 -2.02 -55.18 -7.97
C GLN A 18 -1.15 -56.44 -7.69
N PHE A 19 -0.66 -56.74 -6.47
CA PHE A 19 -1.25 -57.54 -5.35
C PHE A 19 -0.07 -58.09 -4.49
N PRO A 20 -0.23 -58.78 -3.33
CA PRO A 20 -1.28 -58.76 -2.30
C PRO A 20 -0.73 -58.56 -0.85
N ARG A 21 -1.63 -58.27 0.10
CA ARG A 21 -1.40 -58.33 1.56
C ARG A 21 -1.78 -59.72 2.11
N PRO A 22 -1.17 -60.18 3.23
CA PRO A 22 -1.82 -61.11 4.13
C PRO A 22 -2.50 -60.38 5.30
N ALA A 23 -3.59 -60.98 5.76
CA ALA A 23 -4.46 -60.52 6.84
C ALA A 23 -4.22 -61.29 8.15
N ARG A 24 -4.90 -60.78 9.21
CA ARG A 24 -5.15 -61.31 10.58
C ARG A 24 -4.21 -60.76 11.65
N SER A 25 -4.66 -60.47 12.87
CA SER A 25 -6.00 -60.40 13.46
C SER A 25 -5.88 -59.73 14.83
N SER A 26 -6.96 -59.07 15.22
CA SER A 26 -7.24 -58.42 16.50
C SER A 26 -6.90 -59.23 17.75
N LEU A 27 -6.17 -58.60 18.68
CA LEU A 27 -6.36 -58.79 20.12
C LEU A 27 -6.24 -57.43 20.83
N ARG A 28 -7.35 -56.99 21.42
CA ARG A 28 -7.47 -55.85 22.34
C ARG A 28 -6.53 -56.07 23.53
N ARG A 29 -5.69 -55.07 23.83
CA ARG A 29 -5.10 -54.89 25.15
C ARG A 29 -5.35 -53.44 25.58
N ILE A 30 -6.17 -53.28 26.61
CA ILE A 30 -6.46 -52.01 27.26
C ILE A 30 -5.15 -51.53 27.90
N ALA A 31 -4.57 -50.46 27.37
CA ALA A 31 -3.43 -49.78 27.97
C ALA A 31 -3.96 -48.66 28.89
N PRO A 32 -3.32 -48.41 30.05
CA PRO A 32 -3.83 -47.45 31.02
C PRO A 32 -3.74 -46.03 30.46
N VAL A 33 -4.80 -45.26 30.74
CA VAL A 33 -4.89 -43.83 30.50
C VAL A 33 -3.72 -43.14 31.20
N SER A 34 -2.71 -42.74 30.42
CA SER A 34 -1.64 -41.88 30.92
C SER A 34 -2.24 -40.51 31.16
N ARG A 35 -2.54 -40.21 32.43
CA ARG A 35 -2.81 -38.87 32.92
C ARG A 35 -1.73 -37.96 32.35
N HIS A 36 -2.10 -37.13 31.38
CA HIS A 36 -1.28 -36.02 30.92
C HIS A 36 -1.17 -35.07 32.11
N ALA A 37 -0.16 -35.28 32.93
CA ALA A 37 0.28 -34.29 33.90
C ALA A 37 0.59 -33.04 33.08
N ALA A 38 -0.23 -32.01 33.27
CA ALA A 38 0.09 -30.67 32.85
C ALA A 38 1.46 -30.34 33.43
N ARG A 39 2.51 -30.45 32.60
CA ARG A 39 3.78 -29.80 32.87
C ARG A 39 3.49 -28.32 32.71
N SER A 40 3.10 -27.70 33.82
CA SER A 40 3.45 -26.31 34.07
C SER A 40 4.94 -26.20 33.82
N TYR A 41 5.32 -25.60 32.69
CA TYR A 41 6.70 -25.18 32.49
C TYR A 41 6.94 -24.13 33.58
N ALA A 42 7.69 -24.53 34.61
CA ALA A 42 8.36 -23.58 35.47
C ALA A 42 9.11 -22.62 34.55
N SER A 43 8.77 -21.34 34.60
CA SER A 43 9.41 -20.30 33.82
C SER A 43 10.88 -20.26 34.20
N ALA A 44 11.75 -20.85 33.37
CA ALA A 44 13.12 -20.40 33.29
C ALA A 44 13.04 -18.89 32.99
N ALA A 45 13.69 -18.07 33.80
CA ALA A 45 13.67 -16.62 33.63
C ALA A 45 14.25 -16.29 32.25
N SER A 46 13.39 -16.12 31.24
CA SER A 46 13.82 -15.68 29.92
C SER A 46 14.31 -14.26 30.08
N GLN A 47 15.60 -14.02 29.87
CA GLN A 47 16.13 -12.67 29.78
C GLN A 47 15.26 -11.90 28.77
N THR A 48 14.70 -10.80 29.20
CA THR A 48 13.90 -9.94 28.32
C THR A 48 14.79 -8.82 27.80
N VAL A 49 14.78 -8.59 26.50
CA VAL A 49 15.54 -7.51 25.87
C VAL A 49 14.64 -6.74 24.92
N THR A 50 14.94 -5.46 24.73
CA THR A 50 14.31 -4.66 23.69
C THR A 50 14.87 -5.02 22.32
N VAL A 51 14.11 -4.76 21.25
CA VAL A 51 14.62 -4.91 19.87
C VAL A 51 15.87 -4.06 19.65
N ARG A 52 15.91 -2.84 20.20
CA ARG A 52 17.08 -1.96 20.15
C ARG A 52 18.32 -2.59 20.78
N GLU A 53 18.18 -3.16 21.97
CA GLU A 53 19.29 -3.84 22.67
C GLU A 53 19.76 -5.07 21.90
N ALA A 54 18.84 -5.85 21.33
CA ALA A 54 19.17 -7.02 20.52
C ALA A 54 19.96 -6.67 19.23
N LEU A 55 19.60 -5.54 18.58
CA LEU A 55 20.36 -5.00 17.45
C LEU A 55 21.74 -4.49 17.87
N ASN A 56 21.83 -3.77 19.00
CA ASN A 56 23.09 -3.29 19.55
C ASN A 56 24.03 -4.45 19.89
N GLU A 57 23.50 -5.50 20.53
CA GLU A 57 24.24 -6.71 20.90
C GLU A 57 24.73 -7.44 19.65
N ALA A 58 23.90 -7.58 18.61
CA ALA A 58 24.32 -8.14 17.32
C ALA A 58 25.49 -7.36 16.70
N LEU A 59 25.42 -6.02 16.69
CA LEU A 59 26.50 -5.17 16.16
C LEU A 59 27.78 -5.33 16.99
N ALA A 60 27.67 -5.31 18.32
CA ALA A 60 28.82 -5.45 19.21
C ALA A 60 29.51 -6.81 19.04
N GLU A 61 28.73 -7.89 18.97
CA GLU A 61 29.25 -9.25 18.79
C GLU A 61 29.96 -9.41 17.43
N GLU A 62 29.42 -8.86 16.34
CA GLU A 62 30.07 -8.96 15.03
C GLU A 62 31.29 -8.04 14.89
N LEU A 63 31.27 -6.85 15.50
CA LEU A 63 32.45 -5.96 15.56
C LEU A 63 33.61 -6.59 16.34
N GLU A 64 33.30 -7.32 17.41
CA GLU A 64 34.28 -8.06 18.23
C GLU A 64 34.79 -9.32 17.53
N ARG A 65 33.92 -9.99 16.77
CA ARG A 65 34.26 -11.22 16.05
C ARG A 65 35.14 -10.99 14.81
N GLU A 66 34.91 -9.91 14.06
CA GLU A 66 35.54 -9.68 12.76
C GLU A 66 36.08 -8.24 12.63
N GLU A 67 37.40 -8.11 12.48
CA GLU A 67 38.08 -6.81 12.40
C GLU A 67 37.68 -6.02 11.14
N LYS A 68 37.25 -6.70 10.07
CA LYS A 68 36.80 -6.09 8.83
C LYS A 68 35.43 -5.42 8.91
N VAL A 69 34.63 -5.71 9.94
CA VAL A 69 33.29 -5.12 10.11
C VAL A 69 33.43 -3.68 10.59
N PHE A 70 32.68 -2.73 10.05
CA PHE A 70 32.63 -1.38 10.63
C PHE A 70 31.28 -0.76 10.35
N ILE A 71 30.87 0.20 11.19
CA ILE A 71 29.60 0.91 11.08
C ILE A 71 29.87 2.31 10.55
N LEU A 72 29.08 2.74 9.58
CA LEU A 72 29.07 4.12 9.11
C LEU A 72 27.64 4.60 8.84
N GLY A 73 27.41 5.88 9.07
CA GLY A 73 26.15 6.55 8.79
C GLY A 73 26.08 7.90 9.50
N GLU A 74 24.94 8.56 9.37
CA GLU A 74 24.69 9.83 10.05
C GLU A 74 24.40 9.58 11.53
N GLU A 75 25.14 10.27 12.41
CA GLU A 75 24.92 10.27 13.86
C GLU A 75 25.08 8.91 14.55
N VAL A 76 25.76 7.95 13.91
CA VAL A 76 25.97 6.59 14.43
C VAL A 76 27.03 6.55 15.54
N ALA A 77 27.95 7.51 15.59
CA ALA A 77 29.09 7.51 16.50
C ALA A 77 28.86 8.43 17.72
N GLU A 78 29.17 9.73 17.62
CA GLU A 78 29.15 10.63 18.78
C GLU A 78 27.76 10.77 19.39
N TYR A 79 26.73 10.82 18.54
CA TYR A 79 25.34 10.90 18.97
C TYR A 79 24.76 9.56 19.46
N ASN A 80 25.55 8.48 19.43
CA ASN A 80 25.16 7.13 19.83
C ASN A 80 24.02 6.53 18.97
N GLY A 81 23.85 6.99 17.73
CA GLY A 81 22.76 6.61 16.84
C GLY A 81 21.51 7.47 17.07
N ALA A 82 20.85 7.90 15.99
CA ALA A 82 19.61 8.67 16.04
C ALA A 82 18.56 7.99 16.94
N TYR A 83 18.41 6.68 16.79
CA TYR A 83 17.49 5.84 17.57
C TYR A 83 18.17 5.02 18.68
N LYS A 84 19.43 5.34 19.00
CA LYS A 84 20.22 4.69 20.06
C LYS A 84 20.56 3.22 19.85
N VAL A 85 20.49 2.73 18.60
CA VAL A 85 20.87 1.35 18.25
C VAL A 85 22.39 1.13 18.34
N THR A 86 23.21 2.14 18.04
CA THR A 86 24.68 2.05 18.09
C THR A 86 25.28 2.58 19.40
N LYS A 87 24.46 2.74 20.45
CA LYS A 87 24.89 3.29 21.73
C LYS A 87 26.08 2.52 22.32
N GLY A 88 27.10 3.25 22.75
CA GLY A 88 28.32 2.73 23.40
C GLY A 88 29.31 2.02 22.47
N LEU A 89 28.99 1.87 21.18
CA LEU A 89 29.88 1.16 20.24
C LEU A 89 31.13 1.98 19.90
N LEU A 90 31.01 3.32 19.79
CA LEU A 90 32.17 4.19 19.57
C LEU A 90 33.17 4.08 20.72
N ASP A 91 32.71 4.14 21.96
CA ASP A 91 33.56 4.03 23.15
C ASP A 91 34.28 2.67 23.22
N LYS A 92 33.58 1.60 22.79
CA LYS A 92 34.13 0.23 22.82
C LYS A 92 35.11 -0.06 21.68
N PHE A 93 34.83 0.39 20.46
CA PHE A 93 35.57 -0.03 19.25
C PHE A 93 36.37 1.09 18.57
N GLY A 94 36.17 2.34 19.00
CA GLY A 94 36.90 3.52 18.53
C GLY A 94 36.46 4.06 17.17
N PRO A 95 36.96 5.26 16.81
CA PRO A 95 36.51 6.03 15.65
C PRO A 95 36.89 5.44 14.29
N LYS A 96 37.69 4.37 14.26
CA LYS A 96 37.98 3.62 13.02
C LYS A 96 36.90 2.59 12.68
N ARG A 97 36.08 2.20 13.65
CA ARG A 97 35.10 1.11 13.54
C ARG A 97 33.66 1.61 13.61
N VAL A 98 33.43 2.81 14.16
CA VAL A 98 32.13 3.49 14.21
C VAL A 98 32.33 4.92 13.74
N ILE A 99 31.77 5.26 12.58
CA ILE A 99 32.16 6.45 11.80
C ILE A 99 30.93 7.29 11.46
N ASP A 100 30.91 8.55 11.94
CA ASP A 100 29.92 9.53 11.49
C ASP A 100 30.21 10.02 10.07
N THR A 101 29.17 10.18 9.26
CA THR A 101 29.25 10.65 7.88
C THR A 101 28.55 12.00 7.70
N PRO A 102 28.94 12.83 6.71
CA PRO A 102 28.12 13.95 6.27
C PRO A 102 26.75 13.47 5.75
N ILE A 103 25.76 14.37 5.76
CA ILE A 103 24.39 14.10 5.29
C ILE A 103 24.36 14.01 3.76
N THR A 104 24.78 12.85 3.24
CA THR A 104 25.01 12.58 1.82
C THR A 104 24.86 11.09 1.54
N GLU A 105 23.63 10.59 1.57
CA GLU A 105 23.28 9.16 1.50
C GLU A 105 23.95 8.44 0.33
N SER A 106 23.88 9.02 -0.86
CA SER A 106 24.54 8.46 -2.05
C SER A 106 26.07 8.39 -1.90
N GLY A 107 26.66 9.39 -1.25
CA GLY A 107 28.10 9.50 -1.05
C GLY A 107 28.61 8.42 -0.10
N PHE A 108 28.06 8.34 1.12
CA PHE A 108 28.54 7.34 2.08
C PHE A 108 28.13 5.92 1.70
N ALA A 109 27.00 5.70 1.02
CA ALA A 109 26.65 4.39 0.49
C ALA A 109 27.64 3.93 -0.59
N GLY A 110 28.02 4.82 -1.51
CA GLY A 110 29.05 4.55 -2.51
C GLY A 110 30.42 4.24 -1.87
N LEU A 111 30.80 4.98 -0.82
CA LEU A 111 32.01 4.72 -0.04
C LEU A 111 31.96 3.35 0.63
N ALA A 112 30.85 3.01 1.28
CA ALA A 112 30.64 1.71 1.91
C ALA A 112 30.79 0.59 0.87
N ILE A 113 30.12 0.71 -0.28
CA ILE A 113 30.23 -0.29 -1.35
C ILE A 113 31.68 -0.40 -1.84
N GLY A 114 32.37 0.71 -2.07
CA GLY A 114 33.79 0.69 -2.45
C GLY A 114 34.66 -0.05 -1.42
N ALA A 115 34.43 0.18 -0.13
CA ALA A 115 35.10 -0.55 0.96
C ALA A 115 34.76 -2.06 0.95
N ALA A 116 33.50 -2.41 0.69
CA ALA A 116 33.06 -3.80 0.56
C ALA A 116 33.75 -4.52 -0.62
N LEU A 117 33.85 -3.85 -1.76
CA LEU A 117 34.55 -4.36 -2.94
C LEU A 117 36.06 -4.52 -2.70
N ALA A 118 36.63 -3.68 -1.83
CA ALA A 118 38.01 -3.80 -1.36
C ALA A 118 38.22 -4.86 -0.26
N GLY A 119 37.16 -5.55 0.18
CA GLY A 119 37.22 -6.69 1.10
C GLY A 119 36.93 -6.38 2.57
N LEU A 120 36.42 -5.18 2.90
CA LEU A 120 35.86 -4.86 4.21
C LEU A 120 34.37 -5.26 4.29
N HIS A 121 33.79 -5.26 5.50
CA HIS A 121 32.40 -5.68 5.74
C HIS A 121 31.57 -4.52 6.37
N PRO A 122 31.30 -3.44 5.62
CA PRO A 122 30.57 -2.29 6.13
C PRO A 122 29.12 -2.61 6.51
N VAL A 123 28.69 -2.01 7.61
CA VAL A 123 27.29 -1.88 8.05
C VAL A 123 26.90 -0.43 7.88
N CYS A 124 26.25 -0.14 6.77
CA CYS A 124 25.80 1.19 6.36
C CYS A 124 24.41 1.47 6.95
N GLU A 125 24.31 2.46 7.83
CA GLU A 125 23.04 2.91 8.43
C GLU A 125 22.47 4.08 7.64
N PHE A 126 21.22 3.95 7.21
CA PHE A 126 20.38 5.09 6.83
C PHE A 126 19.52 5.47 8.03
N MET A 127 19.45 6.77 8.36
CA MET A 127 18.65 7.26 9.48
C MET A 127 17.18 6.82 9.36
N THR A 128 16.66 6.78 8.14
CA THR A 128 15.46 6.03 7.77
C THR A 128 15.55 5.58 6.31
N PHE A 129 14.89 4.48 5.97
CA PHE A 129 14.85 3.99 4.58
C PHE A 129 14.17 4.95 3.59
N ASN A 130 13.41 5.94 4.08
CA ASN A 130 12.95 7.05 3.24
C ASN A 130 14.11 7.79 2.57
N PHE A 131 15.24 7.96 3.28
CA PHE A 131 16.41 8.68 2.77
C PHE A 131 17.34 7.78 1.95
N ALA A 132 17.25 6.45 2.15
CA ALA A 132 17.94 5.49 1.30
C ALA A 132 17.54 5.62 -0.19
N MET A 133 16.40 6.26 -0.50
CA MET A 133 16.05 6.65 -1.88
C MET A 133 17.14 7.47 -2.56
N GLN A 134 17.85 8.35 -1.85
CA GLN A 134 18.97 9.12 -2.42
C GLN A 134 20.17 8.24 -2.79
N ALA A 135 20.29 7.06 -2.18
CA ALA A 135 21.35 6.09 -2.42
C ALA A 135 20.89 4.84 -3.20
N ILE A 136 19.64 4.80 -3.68
CA ILE A 136 19.07 3.57 -4.23
C ILE A 136 19.83 3.06 -5.47
N ASP A 137 20.38 3.97 -6.27
CA ASP A 137 21.24 3.63 -7.40
C ASP A 137 22.49 2.86 -6.94
N GLN A 138 23.14 3.30 -5.86
CA GLN A 138 24.29 2.62 -5.28
C GLN A 138 23.89 1.22 -4.78
N ILE A 139 22.80 1.13 -4.01
CA ILE A 139 22.32 -0.14 -3.45
C ILE A 139 22.01 -1.15 -4.56
N ILE A 140 21.35 -0.71 -5.64
CA ILE A 140 20.89 -1.59 -6.72
C ILE A 140 21.99 -1.84 -7.75
N ASN A 141 22.50 -0.80 -8.38
CA ASN A 141 23.36 -0.91 -9.55
C ASN A 141 24.81 -1.21 -9.17
N SER A 142 25.31 -0.64 -8.06
CA SER A 142 26.70 -0.84 -7.62
C SER A 142 26.87 -2.04 -6.68
N ALA A 143 25.91 -2.32 -5.79
CA ALA A 143 26.02 -3.46 -4.88
C ALA A 143 25.37 -4.72 -5.44
N ALA A 144 24.03 -4.74 -5.58
CA ALA A 144 23.25 -5.96 -5.87
C ALA A 144 23.71 -6.70 -7.14
N LYS A 145 24.02 -5.94 -8.20
CA LYS A 145 24.31 -6.50 -9.52
C LYS A 145 25.78 -6.88 -9.73
N THR A 146 26.69 -6.40 -8.90
CA THR A 146 28.15 -6.51 -9.16
C THR A 146 28.66 -7.94 -9.16
N HIS A 147 28.17 -8.79 -8.25
CA HIS A 147 28.59 -10.19 -8.23
C HIS A 147 28.20 -10.93 -9.52
N TYR A 148 27.01 -10.63 -10.05
CA TYR A 148 26.56 -11.17 -11.34
C TYR A 148 27.37 -10.60 -12.52
N MET A 149 27.51 -9.27 -12.59
CA MET A 149 28.20 -8.60 -13.71
C MET A 149 29.68 -8.96 -13.80
N SER A 150 30.32 -9.25 -12.66
CA SER A 150 31.72 -9.71 -12.61
C SER A 150 31.90 -11.20 -12.89
N GLY A 151 30.82 -11.95 -13.17
CA GLY A 151 30.90 -13.40 -13.38
C GLY A 151 31.25 -14.19 -12.12
N GLY A 152 30.85 -13.71 -10.94
CA GLY A 152 31.11 -14.35 -9.65
C GLY A 152 32.48 -14.03 -9.03
N ILE A 153 33.24 -13.09 -9.62
CA ILE A 153 34.58 -12.74 -9.16
C ILE A 153 34.54 -11.76 -7.98
N GLN A 154 33.67 -10.76 -8.05
CA GLN A 154 33.65 -9.66 -7.09
C GLN A 154 32.45 -9.79 -6.14
N PRO A 155 32.63 -10.26 -4.89
CA PRO A 155 31.58 -10.17 -3.88
C PRO A 155 31.42 -8.73 -3.38
N CYS A 156 30.29 -8.46 -2.73
CA CYS A 156 30.00 -7.20 -2.08
C CYS A 156 29.36 -7.50 -0.72
N ASN A 157 30.20 -7.76 0.28
CA ASN A 157 29.75 -8.00 1.65
C ASN A 157 29.40 -6.65 2.29
N ILE A 158 28.13 -6.28 2.25
CA ILE A 158 27.63 -5.02 2.80
C ILE A 158 26.24 -5.22 3.38
N VAL A 159 26.00 -4.59 4.53
CA VAL A 159 24.67 -4.50 5.13
C VAL A 159 24.18 -3.07 5.02
N PHE A 160 22.97 -2.88 4.49
CA PHE A 160 22.22 -1.63 4.59
C PHE A 160 21.14 -1.80 5.63
N ARG A 161 21.14 -0.98 6.68
CA ARG A 161 20.16 -1.07 7.77
C ARG A 161 19.58 0.30 8.14
N GLY A 162 18.46 0.26 8.86
CA GLY A 162 17.75 1.45 9.30
C GLY A 162 16.25 1.19 9.50
N PRO A 163 15.53 2.12 10.16
CA PRO A 163 14.08 2.01 10.33
C PRO A 163 13.34 2.19 9.00
N ASN A 164 12.33 1.36 8.79
CA ASN A 164 11.48 1.27 7.61
C ASN A 164 10.00 1.21 8.01
N GLY A 165 9.13 1.76 7.15
CA GLY A 165 7.70 1.89 7.42
C GLY A 165 7.39 3.08 8.32
N PHE A 166 6.16 3.13 8.81
CA PHE A 166 5.67 4.30 9.53
C PHE A 166 6.08 4.36 11.00
N ALA A 167 6.20 5.61 11.47
CA ALA A 167 6.32 5.98 12.87
C ALA A 167 5.16 6.92 13.25
N ALA A 168 5.10 7.34 14.51
CA ALA A 168 4.00 8.15 15.01
C ALA A 168 4.18 9.64 14.64
N GLY A 169 3.27 10.18 13.81
CA GLY A 169 3.22 11.62 13.52
C GLY A 169 4.37 12.14 12.64
N VAL A 170 5.02 11.29 11.86
CA VAL A 170 6.16 11.69 11.00
C VAL A 170 5.75 11.97 9.54
N ALA A 171 4.45 11.81 9.24
CA ALA A 171 3.82 12.19 7.97
C ALA A 171 4.45 11.55 6.73
N ALA A 172 4.20 12.13 5.55
CA ALA A 172 4.37 11.49 4.25
C ALA A 172 5.81 11.05 3.92
N GLN A 173 6.83 11.83 4.29
CA GLN A 173 8.22 11.62 3.84
C GLN A 173 9.07 10.79 4.80
N HIS A 174 8.51 10.35 5.93
CA HIS A 174 9.21 9.56 6.95
C HIS A 174 8.48 8.26 7.30
N SER A 175 7.46 7.88 6.50
CA SER A 175 6.56 6.77 6.85
C SER A 175 6.51 5.63 5.84
N GLN A 176 7.31 5.67 4.77
CA GLN A 176 7.18 4.70 3.69
C GLN A 176 7.84 3.36 4.02
N ASP A 177 7.18 2.27 3.63
CA ASP A 177 7.72 0.91 3.68
C ASP A 177 8.29 0.53 2.31
N TYR A 178 9.59 0.22 2.26
CA TYR A 178 10.34 -0.13 1.06
C TYR A 178 10.55 -1.64 0.87
N SER A 179 9.87 -2.48 1.65
CA SER A 179 9.96 -3.94 1.54
C SER A 179 9.74 -4.42 0.10
N ALA A 180 8.70 -3.93 -0.57
CA ALA A 180 8.41 -4.31 -1.94
C ALA A 180 9.47 -3.82 -2.94
N TRP A 181 9.97 -2.59 -2.76
CA TRP A 181 10.98 -2.00 -3.65
C TRP A 181 12.26 -2.83 -3.64
N TYR A 182 12.87 -3.04 -2.48
CA TYR A 182 14.11 -3.81 -2.38
C TYR A 182 13.87 -5.31 -2.62
N GLY A 183 12.71 -5.85 -2.21
CA GLY A 183 12.33 -7.25 -2.46
C GLY A 183 12.23 -7.61 -3.95
N SER A 184 11.93 -6.63 -4.81
CA SER A 184 11.87 -6.83 -6.26
C SER A 184 13.24 -7.03 -6.92
N ILE A 185 14.34 -6.59 -6.30
CA ILE A 185 15.66 -6.48 -6.94
C ILE A 185 16.46 -7.79 -6.85
N PRO A 186 16.83 -8.45 -7.95
CA PRO A 186 17.75 -9.60 -7.91
C PRO A 186 19.14 -9.19 -7.44
N GLY A 187 19.82 -10.08 -6.71
CA GLY A 187 21.15 -9.82 -6.13
C GLY A 187 21.14 -9.25 -4.71
N LEU A 188 19.98 -8.74 -4.25
CA LEU A 188 19.78 -8.40 -2.84
C LEU A 188 19.23 -9.59 -2.05
N LYS A 189 19.53 -9.61 -0.75
CA LYS A 189 18.69 -10.23 0.28
C LYS A 189 18.01 -9.14 1.09
N VAL A 190 16.76 -9.37 1.50
CA VAL A 190 15.95 -8.36 2.19
C VAL A 190 15.21 -9.01 3.34
N VAL A 191 15.41 -8.49 4.55
CA VAL A 191 14.79 -8.97 5.78
C VAL A 191 14.09 -7.84 6.52
N ALA A 192 13.01 -8.19 7.23
CA ALA A 192 12.19 -7.27 7.99
C ALA A 192 11.84 -7.91 9.37
N PRO A 193 12.74 -7.79 10.37
CA PRO A 193 12.57 -8.44 11.67
C PRO A 193 11.36 -7.87 12.44
N TRP A 194 10.76 -8.71 13.29
CA TRP A 194 9.68 -8.31 14.19
C TRP A 194 10.10 -8.37 15.67
N SER A 195 10.67 -9.51 16.11
CA SER A 195 11.06 -9.72 17.50
C SER A 195 12.54 -9.40 17.77
N ALA A 196 12.94 -9.36 19.04
CA ALA A 196 14.34 -9.23 19.43
C ALA A 196 15.21 -10.38 18.87
N GLU A 197 14.70 -11.62 18.88
CA GLU A 197 15.38 -12.77 18.28
C GLU A 197 15.56 -12.61 16.77
N ASP A 198 14.53 -12.14 16.07
CA ASP A 198 14.61 -11.90 14.63
C ASP A 198 15.67 -10.84 14.34
N ALA A 199 15.63 -9.73 15.09
CA ALA A 199 16.53 -8.60 14.90
C ALA A 199 17.99 -8.99 15.13
N LYS A 200 18.30 -9.67 16.25
CA LYS A 200 19.66 -10.16 16.54
C LYS A 200 20.12 -11.18 15.51
N GLY A 201 19.33 -12.23 15.28
CA GLY A 201 19.74 -13.35 14.44
C GLY A 201 19.86 -13.00 12.96
N LEU A 202 18.96 -12.17 12.42
CA LEU A 202 18.99 -11.76 11.01
C LEU A 202 20.06 -10.71 10.75
N LEU A 203 20.33 -9.78 11.68
CA LEU A 203 21.40 -8.80 11.51
C LEU A 203 22.77 -9.49 11.53
N LYS A 204 23.00 -10.43 12.45
CA LYS A 204 24.23 -11.23 12.48
C LYS A 204 24.38 -12.05 11.20
N ALA A 205 23.30 -12.67 10.73
CA ALA A 205 23.31 -13.38 9.44
C ALA A 205 23.65 -12.44 8.27
N ALA A 206 23.12 -11.20 8.28
CA ALA A 206 23.40 -10.19 7.25
C ALA A 206 24.87 -9.78 7.21
N ILE A 207 25.47 -9.49 8.37
CA ILE A 207 26.88 -9.07 8.45
C ILE A 207 27.84 -10.19 8.01
N ARG A 208 27.43 -11.45 8.19
CA ARG A 208 28.21 -12.63 7.79
C ARG A 208 28.00 -13.04 6.33
N ASP A 209 27.05 -12.45 5.62
CA ASP A 209 26.71 -12.84 4.25
C ASP A 209 27.65 -12.18 3.23
N PRO A 210 28.18 -12.91 2.23
CA PRO A 210 29.08 -12.32 1.23
C PRO A 210 28.35 -11.47 0.16
N ASN A 211 27.05 -11.23 0.31
CA ASN A 211 26.20 -10.49 -0.63
C ASN A 211 25.60 -9.25 0.04
N PRO A 212 25.08 -8.28 -0.75
CA PRO A 212 24.39 -7.13 -0.19
C PRO A 212 23.08 -7.52 0.49
N VAL A 213 22.93 -7.16 1.77
CA VAL A 213 21.73 -7.45 2.56
C VAL A 213 21.09 -6.16 3.06
N VAL A 214 19.78 -6.04 2.86
CA VAL A 214 18.96 -4.94 3.38
C VAL A 214 18.20 -5.42 4.62
N VAL A 215 18.40 -4.74 5.74
CA VAL A 215 17.75 -5.02 7.02
C VAL A 215 16.78 -3.87 7.33
N LEU A 216 15.50 -4.12 7.06
CA LEU A 216 14.39 -3.18 7.22
C LEU A 216 13.83 -3.26 8.64
N GLU A 217 14.41 -2.47 9.54
CA GLU A 217 13.98 -2.39 10.94
C GLU A 217 12.69 -1.58 11.06
N ASN A 218 12.15 -1.40 12.27
CA ASN A 218 10.96 -0.57 12.47
C ASN A 218 11.09 0.27 13.75
N GLU A 219 10.87 1.58 13.62
CA GLU A 219 11.05 2.53 14.72
C GLU A 219 10.20 2.17 15.94
N LEU A 220 8.94 1.82 15.72
CA LEU A 220 7.98 1.53 16.79
C LEU A 220 8.22 0.19 17.47
N LEU A 221 9.11 -0.66 16.92
CA LEU A 221 9.54 -1.90 17.54
C LEU A 221 10.77 -1.72 18.43
N TYR A 222 11.58 -0.67 18.25
CA TYR A 222 12.85 -0.51 18.99
C TYR A 222 12.71 -0.57 20.50
N GLY A 223 11.65 0.06 21.04
CA GLY A 223 11.37 0.07 22.47
C GLY A 223 10.57 -1.14 22.98
N GLN A 224 10.14 -2.05 22.11
CA GLN A 224 9.36 -3.21 22.51
C GLN A 224 10.26 -4.31 23.07
N THR A 225 9.80 -4.91 24.16
CA THR A 225 10.52 -5.93 24.91
C THR A 225 10.02 -7.32 24.54
N PHE A 226 10.93 -8.24 24.27
CA PHE A 226 10.64 -9.63 23.97
C PHE A 226 11.44 -10.57 24.89
N PRO A 227 10.91 -11.76 25.21
CA PRO A 227 11.72 -12.81 25.79
C PRO A 227 12.77 -13.28 24.77
N LEU A 228 14.00 -13.50 25.23
CA LEU A 228 15.11 -14.02 24.43
C LEU A 228 15.38 -15.47 24.82
N SER A 229 15.27 -16.41 23.88
CA SER A 229 15.60 -17.82 24.15
C SER A 229 17.07 -18.01 24.52
N GLU A 230 17.37 -19.11 25.22
CA GLU A 230 18.74 -19.50 25.54
C GLU A 230 19.63 -19.66 24.29
N GLU A 231 19.04 -20.04 23.15
CA GLU A 231 19.76 -20.12 21.88
C GLU A 231 20.11 -18.72 21.37
N ALA A 232 19.16 -17.79 21.41
CA ALA A 232 19.38 -16.41 20.94
C ALA A 232 20.32 -15.59 21.85
N GLN A 233 20.54 -16.03 23.09
CA GLN A 233 21.55 -15.46 24.00
C GLN A 233 22.99 -15.82 23.60
N LYS A 234 23.21 -16.83 22.74
CA LYS A 234 24.56 -17.22 22.33
C LYS A 234 25.12 -16.24 21.28
N SER A 235 26.42 -15.99 21.34
CA SER A 235 27.11 -15.07 20.43
C SER A 235 27.25 -15.60 19.00
N ASP A 236 27.07 -16.90 18.77
CA ASP A 236 27.10 -17.53 17.45
C ASP A 236 25.71 -17.60 16.79
N PHE A 237 24.65 -17.23 17.51
CA PHE A 237 23.26 -17.29 17.03
C PHE A 237 23.05 -16.50 15.73
N VAL A 238 22.49 -17.16 14.73
CA VAL A 238 22.11 -16.59 13.44
C VAL A 238 20.82 -17.22 12.96
N LEU A 239 20.04 -16.47 12.21
CA LEU A 239 18.83 -16.99 11.57
C LEU A 239 19.04 -17.17 10.06
N PRO A 240 18.54 -18.27 9.47
CA PRO A 240 18.65 -18.47 8.04
C PRO A 240 17.74 -17.52 7.26
N PHE A 241 18.24 -16.97 6.16
CA PHE A 241 17.44 -16.24 5.18
C PHE A 241 16.43 -17.16 4.49
N GLY A 242 15.28 -16.61 4.10
CA GLY A 242 14.23 -17.34 3.40
C GLY A 242 13.54 -18.41 4.24
N LYS A 243 13.57 -18.26 5.57
CA LYS A 243 12.87 -19.14 6.51
C LYS A 243 11.91 -18.34 7.38
N ALA A 244 10.62 -18.54 7.11
CA ALA A 244 9.55 -17.97 7.90
C ALA A 244 9.42 -18.71 9.24
N LYS A 245 8.84 -18.04 10.24
CA LYS A 245 8.51 -18.62 11.55
C LYS A 245 6.99 -18.65 11.72
N ILE A 246 6.46 -19.79 12.13
CA ILE A 246 5.07 -19.88 12.61
C ILE A 246 5.07 -19.40 14.05
N GLU A 247 4.58 -18.18 14.28
CA GLU A 247 4.51 -17.57 15.61
C GLU A 247 3.33 -18.11 16.42
N ARG A 248 2.25 -18.48 15.72
CA ARG A 248 1.06 -19.09 16.31
C ARG A 248 0.56 -20.19 15.38
N PRO A 249 0.43 -21.45 15.84
CA PRO A 249 -0.19 -22.49 15.03
C PRO A 249 -1.72 -22.32 14.98
N GLY A 250 -2.31 -22.68 13.85
CA GLY A 250 -3.77 -22.66 13.66
C GLY A 250 -4.22 -23.61 12.55
N THR A 251 -5.52 -23.75 12.36
CA THR A 251 -6.15 -24.72 11.45
C THR A 251 -7.15 -24.11 10.48
N ASP A 252 -7.60 -22.87 10.70
CA ASP A 252 -8.76 -22.33 9.97
C ASP A 252 -8.37 -21.23 8.98
N LEU A 253 -7.33 -20.46 9.30
CA LEU A 253 -6.85 -19.33 8.51
C LEU A 253 -5.34 -19.22 8.59
N THR A 254 -4.67 -18.97 7.47
CA THR A 254 -3.27 -18.53 7.44
C THR A 254 -3.21 -17.01 7.35
N ILE A 255 -2.52 -16.37 8.29
CA ILE A 255 -2.17 -14.95 8.27
C ILE A 255 -0.66 -14.85 8.01
N VAL A 256 -0.26 -14.25 6.88
CA VAL A 256 1.15 -14.03 6.54
C VAL A 256 1.48 -12.56 6.72
N SER A 257 2.52 -12.26 7.48
CA SER A 257 2.91 -10.89 7.82
C SER A 257 4.43 -10.77 8.00
N LEU A 258 4.91 -9.53 8.09
CA LEU A 258 6.30 -9.18 8.40
C LEU A 258 6.36 -7.95 9.33
N SER A 259 7.53 -7.72 9.93
CA SER A 259 7.78 -6.56 10.79
C SER A 259 6.67 -6.34 11.84
N ARG A 260 6.29 -5.08 12.10
CA ARG A 260 5.31 -4.71 13.13
C ARG A 260 3.93 -5.35 12.94
N CYS A 261 3.51 -5.61 11.70
CA CYS A 261 2.21 -6.23 11.42
C CYS A 261 2.10 -7.67 11.96
N VAL A 262 3.22 -8.35 12.29
CA VAL A 262 3.18 -9.67 12.93
C VAL A 262 2.54 -9.57 14.32
N GLY A 263 2.91 -8.58 15.13
CA GLY A 263 2.30 -8.35 16.44
C GLY A 263 0.79 -8.08 16.33
N GLN A 264 0.40 -7.20 15.40
CA GLN A 264 -1.02 -6.89 15.14
C GLN A 264 -1.80 -8.13 14.68
N SER A 265 -1.17 -9.00 13.90
CA SER A 265 -1.76 -10.25 13.42
C SER A 265 -1.94 -11.28 14.53
N LEU A 266 -1.02 -11.35 15.50
CA LEU A 266 -1.15 -12.20 16.68
C LEU A 266 -2.32 -11.75 17.56
N GLU A 267 -2.45 -10.44 17.81
CA GLU A 267 -3.57 -9.89 18.56
C GLU A 267 -4.91 -10.15 17.84
N ALA A 268 -4.94 -9.97 16.52
CA ALA A 268 -6.12 -10.29 15.71
C ALA A 268 -6.48 -11.78 15.77
N ALA A 269 -5.48 -12.68 15.77
CA ALA A 269 -5.70 -14.12 15.92
C ALA A 269 -6.33 -14.47 17.28
N GLU A 270 -5.91 -13.81 18.37
CA GLU A 270 -6.54 -14.00 19.68
C GLU A 270 -7.97 -13.46 19.73
N GLN A 271 -8.24 -12.31 19.09
CA GLN A 271 -9.60 -11.80 18.95
C GLN A 271 -10.49 -12.74 18.13
N LEU A 272 -9.96 -13.31 17.04
CA LEU A 272 -10.66 -14.28 16.19
C LEU A 272 -11.05 -15.54 16.98
N LYS A 273 -10.12 -16.11 17.74
CA LYS A 273 -10.38 -17.26 18.61
C LYS A 273 -11.45 -16.93 19.65
N LYS A 274 -11.30 -15.81 20.37
CA LYS A 274 -12.22 -15.41 21.45
C LYS A 274 -13.64 -15.14 20.94
N ASN A 275 -13.77 -14.42 19.83
CA ASN A 275 -15.06 -13.90 19.37
C ASN A 275 -15.82 -14.86 18.44
N TYR A 276 -15.08 -15.74 17.75
CA TYR A 276 -15.58 -16.55 16.64
C TYR A 276 -15.14 -18.02 16.69
N GLY A 277 -14.26 -18.41 17.62
CA GLY A 277 -13.73 -19.77 17.69
C GLY A 277 -12.79 -20.13 16.53
N VAL A 278 -12.27 -19.13 15.81
CA VAL A 278 -11.38 -19.32 14.65
C VAL A 278 -9.93 -19.43 15.12
N GLU A 279 -9.26 -20.52 14.76
CA GLU A 279 -7.84 -20.75 15.03
C GLU A 279 -6.98 -20.33 13.84
N ALA A 280 -6.48 -19.08 13.89
CA ALA A 280 -5.58 -18.54 12.88
C ALA A 280 -4.12 -18.93 13.11
N GLU A 281 -3.47 -19.45 12.07
CA GLU A 281 -2.03 -19.63 11.99
C GLU A 281 -1.36 -18.31 11.57
N VAL A 282 -0.43 -17.79 12.36
CA VAL A 282 0.30 -16.56 12.06
C VAL A 282 1.72 -16.88 11.65
N ILE A 283 2.09 -16.48 10.44
CA ILE A 283 3.41 -16.63 9.84
C ILE A 283 4.12 -15.28 9.82
N ASN A 284 5.26 -15.21 10.51
CA ASN A 284 6.26 -14.16 10.40
C ASN A 284 7.23 -14.52 9.26
N LEU A 285 7.19 -13.78 8.16
CA LEU A 285 8.01 -14.06 6.98
C LEU A 285 9.50 -13.98 7.27
N ARG A 286 9.92 -13.04 8.14
CA ARG A 286 11.32 -12.62 8.39
C ARG A 286 12.05 -12.09 7.15
N SER A 287 12.10 -12.87 6.07
CA SER A 287 12.70 -12.51 4.79
C SER A 287 11.64 -12.11 3.78
N VAL A 288 11.78 -10.91 3.23
CA VAL A 288 11.04 -10.48 2.03
C VAL A 288 11.70 -11.12 0.80
N LYS A 289 13.03 -11.23 0.80
CA LYS A 289 13.81 -11.88 -0.25
C LYS A 289 15.00 -12.65 0.32
N PRO A 290 15.14 -13.96 0.02
CA PRO A 290 14.15 -14.81 -0.65
C PRO A 290 12.90 -15.01 0.22
N LEU A 291 11.74 -15.16 -0.42
CA LEU A 291 10.46 -15.44 0.26
C LEU A 291 10.32 -16.94 0.55
N ASP A 292 9.85 -17.32 1.74
CA ASP A 292 9.59 -18.72 2.10
C ASP A 292 8.24 -19.21 1.55
N VAL A 293 8.18 -19.47 0.24
CA VAL A 293 6.97 -19.94 -0.44
C VAL A 293 6.51 -21.29 0.11
N GLU A 294 7.45 -22.16 0.52
CA GLU A 294 7.13 -23.48 1.05
C GLU A 294 6.33 -23.40 2.35
N ALA A 295 6.74 -22.53 3.28
CA ALA A 295 6.01 -22.32 4.53
C ALA A 295 4.59 -21.81 4.29
N ILE A 296 4.42 -20.85 3.38
CA ILE A 296 3.11 -20.29 3.01
C ILE A 296 2.22 -21.39 2.43
N VAL A 297 2.70 -22.11 1.41
CA VAL A 297 1.95 -23.18 0.73
C VAL A 297 1.56 -24.28 1.72
N LYS A 298 2.47 -24.71 2.59
CA LYS A 298 2.19 -25.74 3.61
C LYS A 298 1.10 -25.30 4.58
N SER A 299 1.10 -24.04 4.99
CA SER A 299 0.07 -23.49 5.86
C SER A 299 -1.28 -23.38 5.16
N VAL A 300 -1.31 -22.84 3.93
CA VAL A 300 -2.53 -22.73 3.13
C VAL A 300 -3.14 -24.11 2.83
N LYS A 301 -2.33 -25.14 2.55
CA LYS A 301 -2.81 -26.52 2.42
C LYS A 301 -3.56 -27.03 3.64
N LYS A 302 -3.13 -26.59 4.83
CA LYS A 302 -3.74 -26.98 6.10
C LYS A 302 -5.01 -26.18 6.39
N THR A 303 -4.97 -24.86 6.20
CA THR A 303 -6.05 -23.96 6.63
C THR A 303 -7.13 -23.75 5.56
N GLY A 304 -6.72 -23.72 4.30
CA GLY A 304 -7.55 -23.42 3.14
C GLY A 304 -7.93 -21.95 2.98
N HIS A 305 -7.40 -21.04 3.79
CA HIS A 305 -7.65 -19.59 3.68
C HIS A 305 -6.38 -18.81 3.91
N LEU A 306 -6.22 -17.69 3.21
CA LEU A 306 -5.04 -16.84 3.30
C LEU A 306 -5.44 -15.36 3.39
N ILE A 307 -4.81 -14.67 4.34
CA ILE A 307 -4.75 -13.21 4.40
C ILE A 307 -3.28 -12.78 4.50
N ALA A 308 -2.85 -11.85 3.64
CA ALA A 308 -1.56 -11.19 3.76
C ALA A 308 -1.75 -9.82 4.44
N VAL A 309 -0.90 -9.50 5.42
CA VAL A 309 -0.95 -8.25 6.18
C VAL A 309 0.38 -7.52 6.08
N GLU A 310 0.37 -6.27 5.60
CA GLU A 310 1.56 -5.42 5.50
C GLU A 310 1.24 -3.95 5.74
N SER A 311 2.21 -3.12 6.15
CA SER A 311 2.00 -1.67 6.32
C SER A 311 2.26 -0.86 5.04
N GLY A 312 2.86 -1.48 4.02
CA GLY A 312 3.15 -0.83 2.74
C GLY A 312 1.90 -0.52 1.91
N PHE A 313 2.12 0.20 0.81
CA PHE A 313 1.06 0.53 -0.14
C PHE A 313 0.46 -0.71 -0.81
N PRO A 314 -0.84 -0.68 -1.18
CA PRO A 314 -1.50 -1.84 -1.74
C PRO A 314 -1.02 -2.19 -3.15
N ALA A 315 -0.75 -1.18 -3.99
CA ALA A 315 -0.28 -1.42 -5.34
C ALA A 315 1.15 -1.94 -5.32
N PHE A 316 1.39 -3.11 -5.95
CA PHE A 316 2.70 -3.73 -6.07
C PHE A 316 3.42 -4.01 -4.72
N GLY A 317 2.66 -4.13 -3.62
CA GLY A 317 3.17 -4.46 -2.28
C GLY A 317 3.58 -5.94 -2.12
N VAL A 318 4.18 -6.30 -0.98
CA VAL A 318 4.63 -7.68 -0.70
C VAL A 318 3.47 -8.67 -0.73
N GLY A 319 2.31 -8.24 -0.25
CA GLY A 319 1.07 -9.01 -0.27
C GLY A 319 0.63 -9.37 -1.69
N SER A 320 0.97 -8.58 -2.72
CA SER A 320 0.64 -8.92 -4.10
C SER A 320 1.40 -10.17 -4.58
N GLU A 321 2.70 -10.25 -4.28
CA GLU A 321 3.55 -11.40 -4.63
C GLU A 321 3.13 -12.65 -3.84
N ILE A 322 2.83 -12.51 -2.54
CA ILE A 322 2.32 -13.62 -1.72
C ILE A 322 1.06 -14.23 -2.34
N LEU A 323 0.10 -13.39 -2.75
CA LEU A 323 -1.15 -13.85 -3.37
C LEU A 323 -0.89 -14.50 -4.73
N ALA A 324 -0.05 -13.90 -5.58
CA ALA A 324 0.31 -14.45 -6.89
C ALA A 324 0.93 -15.85 -6.75
N LEU A 325 1.94 -16.01 -5.89
CA LEU A 325 2.58 -17.29 -5.65
C LEU A 325 1.64 -18.31 -4.99
N THR A 326 0.73 -17.86 -4.12
CA THR A 326 -0.29 -18.76 -3.58
C THR A 326 -1.21 -19.28 -4.68
N MET A 327 -1.59 -18.43 -5.64
CA MET A 327 -2.38 -18.86 -6.80
C MET A 327 -1.61 -19.81 -7.71
N GLU A 328 -0.30 -19.66 -7.85
CA GLU A 328 0.52 -20.56 -8.66
C GLU A 328 0.76 -21.93 -7.99
N TYR A 329 0.99 -21.95 -6.67
CA TYR A 329 1.49 -23.14 -5.95
C TYR A 329 0.50 -23.77 -4.96
N ALA A 330 -0.62 -23.09 -4.64
CA ALA A 330 -1.58 -23.54 -3.64
C ALA A 330 -3.06 -23.30 -4.00
N PHE A 331 -3.38 -22.95 -5.25
CA PHE A 331 -4.75 -22.64 -5.67
C PHE A 331 -5.78 -23.73 -5.32
N ASP A 332 -5.45 -25.00 -5.59
CA ASP A 332 -6.36 -26.14 -5.35
C ASP A 332 -6.76 -26.32 -3.87
N TYR A 333 -6.07 -25.66 -2.95
CA TYR A 333 -6.33 -25.75 -1.52
C TYR A 333 -7.13 -24.56 -0.97
N LEU A 334 -7.26 -23.47 -1.74
CA LEU A 334 -8.00 -22.28 -1.32
C LEU A 334 -9.51 -22.55 -1.34
N LYS A 335 -10.16 -22.36 -0.19
CA LYS A 335 -11.61 -22.43 0.00
C LYS A 335 -12.31 -21.09 -0.24
N ALA A 336 -11.54 -20.00 -0.27
CA ALA A 336 -11.99 -18.66 -0.63
C ALA A 336 -10.82 -17.88 -1.26
N PRO A 337 -11.10 -16.81 -2.02
CA PRO A 337 -10.05 -15.95 -2.57
C PRO A 337 -9.15 -15.41 -1.45
N ALA A 338 -7.83 -15.53 -1.61
CA ALA A 338 -6.89 -14.90 -0.70
C ALA A 338 -7.04 -13.37 -0.75
N ILE A 339 -6.92 -12.70 0.40
CA ILE A 339 -7.09 -11.25 0.51
C ILE A 339 -5.89 -10.56 1.13
N ARG A 340 -5.86 -9.23 1.04
CA ARG A 340 -4.79 -8.39 1.58
C ARG A 340 -5.36 -7.33 2.52
N VAL A 341 -4.64 -7.06 3.60
CA VAL A 341 -4.85 -5.89 4.46
C VAL A 341 -3.55 -5.11 4.46
N THR A 342 -3.59 -3.90 3.91
CA THR A 342 -2.40 -3.09 3.63
C THR A 342 -2.50 -1.71 4.27
N GLY A 343 -1.48 -0.87 4.08
CA GLY A 343 -1.65 0.58 4.21
C GLY A 343 -2.63 1.14 3.17
N ALA A 344 -3.10 2.36 3.39
CA ALA A 344 -3.93 3.09 2.46
C ALA A 344 -3.11 3.60 1.26
N GLU A 345 -3.72 3.73 0.09
CA GLU A 345 -3.07 4.22 -1.14
C GLU A 345 -3.01 5.76 -1.17
N VAL A 346 -2.38 6.34 -0.14
CA VAL A 346 -2.16 7.77 0.00
C VAL A 346 -0.82 8.02 0.69
N PRO A 347 -0.16 9.17 0.43
CA PRO A 347 0.93 9.62 1.29
C PRO A 347 0.43 9.77 2.73
N THR A 348 1.23 9.29 3.70
CA THR A 348 0.82 9.26 5.11
C THR A 348 0.44 10.65 5.63
N PRO A 349 -0.82 10.86 6.07
CA PRO A 349 -1.26 12.12 6.62
C PRO A 349 -0.74 12.32 8.05
N TYR A 350 -0.46 13.58 8.42
CA TYR A 350 0.04 13.91 9.77
C TYR A 350 -1.03 13.83 10.87
N ALA A 351 -2.29 14.14 10.54
CA ALA A 351 -3.36 14.18 11.55
C ALA A 351 -3.60 12.77 12.12
N GLU A 352 -3.45 12.62 13.43
CA GLU A 352 -3.48 11.32 14.15
C GLU A 352 -4.60 10.38 13.71
N LYS A 353 -5.84 10.88 13.60
CA LYS A 353 -6.98 10.06 13.18
C LYS A 353 -6.87 9.58 11.74
N LEU A 354 -6.32 10.40 10.85
CA LEU A 354 -6.08 10.01 9.45
C LEU A 354 -4.88 9.05 9.35
N GLU A 355 -3.83 9.26 10.14
CA GLU A 355 -2.67 8.36 10.21
C GLU A 355 -3.12 6.97 10.67
N ALA A 356 -3.92 6.88 11.73
CA ALA A 356 -4.47 5.62 12.22
C ALA A 356 -5.31 4.89 11.16
N LEU A 357 -6.09 5.63 10.35
CA LEU A 357 -6.86 5.08 9.23
C LEU A 357 -6.00 4.65 8.03
N SER A 358 -4.73 5.07 7.99
CA SER A 358 -3.84 4.82 6.86
C SER A 358 -3.07 3.50 6.97
N PHE A 359 -3.13 2.81 8.10
CA PHE A 359 -2.37 1.58 8.34
C PHE A 359 -3.27 0.46 8.88
N PRO A 360 -2.89 -0.82 8.71
CA PRO A 360 -3.62 -1.94 9.29
C PRO A 360 -3.83 -1.76 10.79
N GLN A 361 -5.07 -1.89 11.24
CA GLN A 361 -5.43 -1.98 12.65
C GLN A 361 -5.86 -3.40 13.00
N ILE A 362 -5.73 -3.78 14.27
CA ILE A 362 -6.12 -5.11 14.76
C ILE A 362 -7.57 -5.41 14.39
N ASP A 363 -8.48 -4.46 14.61
CA ASP A 363 -9.90 -4.60 14.28
C ASP A 363 -10.14 -4.75 12.77
N THR A 364 -9.35 -4.07 11.94
CA THR A 364 -9.38 -4.24 10.48
C THR A 364 -8.97 -5.66 10.12
N ILE A 365 -7.86 -6.17 10.64
CA ILE A 365 -7.39 -7.54 10.38
C ILE A 365 -8.45 -8.56 10.83
N THR A 366 -8.94 -8.45 12.07
CA THR A 366 -9.97 -9.34 12.65
C THR A 366 -11.25 -9.34 11.81
N SER A 367 -11.74 -8.17 11.42
CA SER A 367 -13.01 -8.06 10.68
C SER A 367 -12.92 -8.64 9.27
N TYR A 368 -11.83 -8.38 8.53
CA TYR A 368 -11.62 -8.94 7.20
C TYR A 368 -11.36 -10.46 7.25
N ALA A 369 -10.62 -10.95 8.25
CA ALA A 369 -10.45 -12.38 8.48
C ALA A 369 -11.78 -13.09 8.80
N ALA A 370 -12.62 -12.52 9.66
CA ALA A 370 -13.94 -13.07 9.98
C ALA A 370 -14.87 -13.11 8.76
N LYS A 371 -14.81 -12.08 7.89
CA LYS A 371 -15.54 -12.05 6.61
C LYS A 371 -15.04 -13.15 5.66
N LEU A 372 -13.73 -13.33 5.54
CA LEU A 372 -13.12 -14.36 4.69
C LEU A 372 -13.60 -15.77 5.05
N ILE A 373 -13.68 -16.09 6.34
CA ILE A 373 -14.13 -17.39 6.85
C ILE A 373 -15.67 -17.47 6.93
N LYS A 374 -16.39 -16.43 6.50
CA LYS A 374 -17.86 -16.36 6.48
C LYS A 374 -18.53 -16.55 7.85
N VAL A 375 -17.82 -16.30 8.96
CA VAL A 375 -18.38 -16.52 10.31
C VAL A 375 -19.48 -15.51 10.65
N LEU A 376 -19.42 -14.30 10.09
CA LEU A 376 -20.46 -13.28 10.25
C LEU A 376 -21.82 -13.71 9.67
N LEU A 377 -21.84 -14.62 8.70
CA LEU A 377 -23.08 -15.13 8.09
C LEU A 377 -23.75 -16.22 8.95
N HIS A 378 -23.00 -16.96 9.76
CA HIS A 378 -23.56 -18.02 10.61
C HIS A 378 -24.24 -17.52 11.88
N LYS A 379 -23.80 -16.40 12.49
CA LYS A 379 -24.51 -15.81 13.64
C LYS A 379 -25.87 -15.20 13.27
N LEU A 380 -26.04 -14.76 12.02
CA LEU A 380 -27.34 -14.26 11.52
C LEU A 380 -28.31 -15.40 11.19
N ALA A 381 -27.82 -16.56 10.76
CA ALA A 381 -28.66 -17.71 10.40
C ALA A 381 -29.24 -18.48 11.60
N VAL A 382 -28.64 -18.38 12.80
CA VAL A 382 -29.09 -19.11 14.01
C VAL A 382 -30.13 -18.32 14.82
N ALA A 383 -30.35 -17.04 14.51
CA ALA A 383 -31.28 -16.18 15.24
C ALA A 383 -32.74 -16.24 14.74
N ASP A 384 -33.05 -17.02 13.70
CA ASP A 384 -34.29 -16.91 12.92
C ASP A 384 -35.24 -18.13 13.03
N GLU A 385 -35.25 -18.83 14.16
CA GLU A 385 -36.28 -19.85 14.45
C GLU A 385 -37.23 -19.39 15.57
N THR A 386 -38.32 -18.70 15.20
CA THR A 386 -39.53 -18.58 16.03
C THR A 386 -40.81 -18.85 15.21
N PRO A 387 -41.90 -19.37 15.81
CA PRO A 387 -43.04 -19.92 15.07
C PRO A 387 -43.97 -18.85 14.49
N ALA A 388 -44.50 -19.13 13.30
CA ALA A 388 -45.27 -18.21 12.48
C ALA A 388 -46.57 -17.69 13.13
N VAL A 389 -46.74 -16.36 13.12
CA VAL A 389 -47.98 -15.64 13.43
C VAL A 389 -48.67 -15.24 12.12
N PRO A 390 -50.01 -15.28 11.99
CA PRO A 390 -50.69 -15.04 10.72
C PRO A 390 -50.65 -13.56 10.31
N VAL A 391 -50.35 -13.32 9.03
CA VAL A 391 -50.21 -11.99 8.41
C VAL A 391 -51.59 -11.42 8.01
N PRO A 392 -51.98 -10.21 8.42
CA PRO A 392 -53.16 -9.52 7.91
C PRO A 392 -52.91 -8.91 6.51
N PRO A 393 -53.98 -8.66 5.71
CA PRO A 393 -53.85 -8.38 4.28
C PRO A 393 -53.17 -7.03 3.98
N PRO A 394 -52.56 -6.89 2.79
CA PRO A 394 -51.72 -5.76 2.47
C PRO A 394 -52.53 -4.48 2.29
N VAL A 395 -52.16 -3.43 3.02
CA VAL A 395 -52.58 -2.06 2.71
C VAL A 395 -51.73 -1.58 1.54
N ALA A 396 -52.36 -1.41 0.38
CA ALA A 396 -51.74 -0.84 -0.81
C ALA A 396 -51.49 0.66 -0.61
N GLN A 397 -50.23 1.09 -0.74
CA GLN A 397 -49.89 2.45 -1.13
C GLN A 397 -49.06 2.42 -2.42
N ASP A 398 -49.48 3.30 -3.32
CA ASP A 398 -49.16 3.39 -4.75
C ASP A 398 -47.66 3.53 -5.03
N VAL A 399 -47.15 2.67 -5.92
CA VAL A 399 -45.75 2.57 -6.33
C VAL A 399 -45.61 3.09 -7.76
N SER A 400 -45.74 4.40 -7.93
CA SER A 400 -45.46 5.08 -9.20
C SER A 400 -44.75 6.40 -8.84
N HIS A 401 -43.41 6.51 -8.86
CA HIS A 401 -42.59 6.62 -10.05
C HIS A 401 -41.09 6.47 -9.71
N LEU A 402 -40.65 5.26 -9.34
CA LEU A 402 -39.22 4.97 -9.20
C LEU A 402 -38.67 4.51 -10.54
N ARG A 403 -37.84 5.32 -11.22
CA ARG A 403 -37.11 4.87 -12.42
C ARG A 403 -35.64 4.59 -12.08
N LEU A 404 -35.38 3.37 -11.62
CA LEU A 404 -34.03 2.80 -11.38
C LEU A 404 -33.05 2.99 -12.55
N GLN A 405 -33.57 3.21 -13.76
CA GLN A 405 -32.81 3.39 -14.99
C GLN A 405 -32.05 4.74 -15.07
N ALA A 406 -32.37 5.72 -14.22
CA ALA A 406 -31.73 7.04 -14.23
C ALA A 406 -30.41 7.10 -13.44
N LEU A 407 -30.02 6.03 -12.75
CA LEU A 407 -28.76 5.94 -12.02
C LEU A 407 -27.61 5.55 -12.97
N PRO A 408 -26.35 5.96 -12.71
CA PRO A 408 -25.17 5.47 -13.44
C PRO A 408 -25.11 3.94 -13.44
N THR A 409 -24.64 3.34 -14.54
CA THR A 409 -24.68 1.88 -14.76
C THR A 409 -23.96 1.09 -13.67
N GLU A 410 -22.84 1.61 -13.17
CA GLU A 410 -22.01 1.00 -12.14
C GLU A 410 -22.72 0.98 -10.78
N VAL A 411 -23.51 2.03 -10.49
CA VAL A 411 -24.33 2.12 -9.28
C VAL A 411 -25.54 1.19 -9.38
N ARG A 412 -26.15 1.07 -10.57
CA ARG A 412 -27.24 0.10 -10.82
C ARG A 412 -26.75 -1.34 -10.66
N TYR A 413 -25.52 -1.63 -11.10
CA TYR A 413 -24.90 -2.95 -10.98
C TYR A 413 -24.65 -3.32 -9.51
N GLN A 414 -24.10 -2.41 -8.72
CA GLN A 414 -23.87 -2.62 -7.29
C GLN A 414 -25.17 -2.73 -6.49
N ILE A 415 -26.21 -1.95 -6.82
CA ILE A 415 -27.53 -2.07 -6.19
C ILE A 415 -28.18 -3.42 -6.55
N PHE A 416 -28.07 -3.87 -7.80
CA PHE A 416 -28.61 -5.15 -8.25
C PHE A 416 -27.93 -6.34 -7.56
N GLU A 417 -26.60 -6.34 -7.45
CA GLU A 417 -25.86 -7.38 -6.71
C GLU A 417 -26.25 -7.40 -5.22
N TYR A 418 -26.36 -6.22 -4.58
CA TYR A 418 -26.80 -6.14 -3.19
C TYR A 418 -28.25 -6.62 -3.00
N MET A 419 -29.17 -6.34 -3.94
CA MET A 419 -30.56 -6.80 -3.87
C MET A 419 -30.72 -8.31 -4.09
N THR A 420 -29.91 -8.94 -4.94
CA THR A 420 -29.92 -10.41 -5.11
C THR A 420 -29.49 -11.16 -3.85
N ALA A 421 -28.75 -10.50 -2.96
CA ALA A 421 -28.27 -11.04 -1.70
C ALA A 421 -29.22 -10.77 -0.50
N LEU A 422 -30.28 -9.97 -0.68
CA LEU A 422 -31.23 -9.61 0.37
C LEU A 422 -32.54 -10.43 0.25
N PRO A 423 -33.21 -10.80 1.36
CA PRO A 423 -34.58 -11.33 1.34
C PRO A 423 -35.55 -10.31 0.70
N ARG A 424 -36.55 -10.77 -0.08
CA ARG A 424 -37.45 -9.89 -0.84
C ARG A 424 -38.21 -8.85 0.01
N ALA A 425 -38.40 -9.10 1.29
CA ALA A 425 -39.10 -8.18 2.19
C ALA A 425 -38.29 -6.91 2.54
N ASP A 426 -36.95 -6.95 2.45
CA ASP A 426 -36.06 -5.85 2.89
C ASP A 426 -35.64 -4.90 1.74
N HIS A 427 -36.00 -5.27 0.50
CA HIS A 427 -35.62 -4.52 -0.69
C HIS A 427 -36.16 -3.09 -0.67
N LEU A 428 -37.37 -2.88 -0.13
CA LEU A 428 -38.02 -1.57 -0.10
C LEU A 428 -37.35 -0.61 0.91
N ASN A 429 -36.97 -1.09 2.10
CA ASN A 429 -36.30 -0.29 3.13
C ASN A 429 -34.86 0.09 2.75
N PHE A 430 -34.16 -0.81 2.06
CA PHE A 430 -32.83 -0.53 1.51
C PHE A 430 -32.89 0.61 0.48
N LEU A 431 -33.86 0.56 -0.45
CA LEU A 431 -34.04 1.61 -1.46
C LEU A 431 -34.41 2.97 -0.85
N LEU A 432 -35.19 3.01 0.24
CA LEU A 432 -35.56 4.24 0.95
C LEU A 432 -34.38 4.83 1.75
N THR A 433 -33.50 3.99 2.30
CA THR A 433 -32.32 4.43 3.07
C THR A 433 -31.24 5.03 2.18
N CYS A 434 -30.96 4.41 1.03
CA CYS A 434 -30.05 4.97 0.02
C CYS A 434 -30.50 6.37 -0.43
N ARG A 435 -31.81 6.59 -0.59
CA ARG A 435 -32.38 7.91 -0.90
C ARG A 435 -32.12 8.94 0.19
N SER A 436 -32.26 8.57 1.47
CA SER A 436 -32.03 9.48 2.61
C SER A 436 -30.55 9.90 2.73
N ILE A 437 -29.62 8.94 2.57
CA ILE A 437 -28.18 9.19 2.60
C ILE A 437 -27.76 10.09 1.43
N LEU A 438 -28.29 9.85 0.23
CA LEU A 438 -28.05 10.72 -0.94
C LEU A 438 -28.60 12.13 -0.72
N HIS A 439 -29.77 12.27 -0.10
CA HIS A 439 -30.39 13.57 0.20
C HIS A 439 -29.68 14.33 1.34
N GLN A 440 -29.05 13.62 2.29
CA GLN A 440 -28.22 14.21 3.34
C GLN A 440 -26.82 14.56 2.83
N ALA A 441 -26.24 13.75 1.93
CA ALA A 441 -24.99 14.04 1.26
C ALA A 441 -25.08 15.27 0.34
N SER A 442 -26.25 15.50 -0.31
CA SER A 442 -26.49 16.69 -1.12
C SER A 442 -26.59 17.99 -0.30
N ALA A 443 -26.85 17.91 1.01
CA ALA A 443 -26.97 19.09 1.88
C ALA A 443 -25.64 19.59 2.48
N SER A 444 -24.53 18.87 2.26
CA SER A 444 -23.19 19.23 2.78
C SER A 444 -22.21 19.71 1.70
N PHE A 445 -22.69 19.90 0.46
CA PHE A 445 -21.93 20.48 -0.66
C PHE A 445 -21.82 22.02 -0.51
N PHE A 446 -20.93 22.52 0.35
CA PHE A 446 -20.40 23.87 0.17
C PHE A 446 -18.90 23.95 0.49
N ARG A 447 -18.18 24.57 -0.45
CA ARG A 447 -16.75 24.97 -0.47
C ARG A 447 -15.76 24.01 -1.15
N ARG A 448 -15.92 23.74 -2.45
CA ARG A 448 -14.78 23.38 -3.34
C ARG A 448 -14.94 24.03 -4.73
N PRO A 449 -13.84 24.45 -5.39
CA PRO A 449 -13.85 25.05 -6.72
C PRO A 449 -14.32 24.06 -7.79
N LEU A 450 -14.93 24.59 -8.86
CA LEU A 450 -15.41 23.80 -9.98
C LEU A 450 -14.34 23.72 -11.09
N TYR A 451 -14.10 22.52 -11.60
CA TYR A 451 -13.19 22.25 -12.73
C TYR A 451 -13.99 21.78 -13.95
N CYS A 452 -13.89 22.51 -15.06
CA CYS A 452 -14.49 22.13 -16.33
C CYS A 452 -13.39 21.96 -17.39
N SER A 453 -13.29 20.76 -17.95
CA SER A 453 -12.28 20.45 -18.97
C SER A 453 -12.71 20.77 -20.41
N SER A 454 -13.96 21.23 -20.62
CA SER A 454 -14.49 21.65 -21.92
C SER A 454 -15.75 22.52 -21.76
N GLN A 455 -16.11 23.25 -22.82
CA GLN A 455 -17.32 24.08 -22.90
C GLN A 455 -18.61 23.26 -22.66
N ASP A 456 -18.72 22.07 -23.26
CA ASP A 456 -19.92 21.24 -23.13
C ASP A 456 -20.16 20.80 -21.69
N LYS A 457 -19.09 20.45 -20.96
CA LYS A 457 -19.19 20.09 -19.54
C LYS A 457 -19.56 21.28 -18.66
N LEU A 458 -19.17 22.50 -19.07
CA LEU A 458 -19.55 23.73 -18.36
C LEU A 458 -21.04 24.03 -18.58
N ILE A 459 -21.53 23.91 -19.82
CA ILE A 459 -22.95 24.10 -20.14
C ILE A 459 -23.79 23.02 -19.44
N GLU A 460 -23.39 21.76 -19.53
CA GLU A 460 -24.04 20.64 -18.84
C GLU A 460 -24.07 20.84 -17.32
N PHE A 461 -23.00 21.40 -16.74
CA PHE A 461 -23.00 21.76 -15.33
C PHE A 461 -24.02 22.86 -15.03
N ILE A 462 -24.07 23.94 -15.81
CA ILE A 462 -24.97 25.08 -15.56
C ILE A 462 -26.43 24.69 -15.77
N ASP A 463 -26.75 24.01 -16.86
CA ASP A 463 -28.11 23.59 -17.18
C ASP A 463 -28.68 22.60 -16.14
N ARG A 464 -27.81 21.85 -15.46
CA ARG A 464 -28.20 20.87 -14.42
C ARG A 464 -28.45 21.48 -13.05
N HIS A 465 -28.04 22.73 -12.81
CA HIS A 465 -28.10 23.33 -11.48
C HIS A 465 -29.02 24.55 -11.48
N THR A 466 -29.87 24.66 -10.45
CA THR A 466 -30.72 25.83 -10.28
C THR A 466 -29.88 27.07 -9.88
N PRO A 467 -30.30 28.29 -10.23
CA PRO A 467 -29.53 29.52 -9.94
C PRO A 467 -29.09 29.66 -8.47
N SER A 468 -29.95 29.29 -7.52
CA SER A 468 -29.63 29.30 -6.07
C SER A 468 -28.42 28.43 -5.70
N ASN A 469 -28.19 27.33 -6.43
CA ASN A 469 -27.06 26.42 -6.18
C ASN A 469 -25.76 26.98 -6.77
N LEU A 470 -25.89 27.85 -7.77
CA LEU A 470 -24.80 28.50 -8.46
C LEU A 470 -24.32 29.79 -7.77
N ASP A 471 -25.16 30.38 -6.90
CA ASP A 471 -24.86 31.55 -6.05
C ASP A 471 -23.71 31.35 -5.05
N HIS A 472 -23.09 30.17 -5.00
CA HIS A 472 -21.98 29.88 -4.10
C HIS A 472 -20.67 29.52 -4.83
N VAL A 473 -20.61 29.70 -6.16
CA VAL A 473 -19.40 29.43 -6.95
C VAL A 473 -18.38 30.54 -6.74
N HIS A 474 -17.38 30.31 -5.90
CA HIS A 474 -16.32 31.30 -5.64
C HIS A 474 -15.22 31.33 -6.71
N THR A 475 -14.92 30.20 -7.36
CA THR A 475 -13.82 30.09 -8.33
C THR A 475 -14.12 29.02 -9.39
N LEU A 476 -13.89 29.34 -10.66
CA LEU A 476 -14.09 28.45 -11.80
C LEU A 476 -12.80 28.26 -12.62
N TYR A 477 -12.45 27.01 -12.91
CA TYR A 477 -11.32 26.63 -13.77
C TYR A 477 -11.84 26.10 -15.11
N ILE A 478 -11.42 26.72 -16.22
CA ILE A 478 -11.84 26.35 -17.58
C ILE A 478 -10.61 25.93 -18.37
N GLN A 479 -10.55 24.67 -18.79
CA GLN A 479 -9.53 24.21 -19.71
C GLN A 479 -9.93 24.55 -21.15
N LEU A 480 -9.13 25.37 -21.83
CA LEU A 480 -9.30 25.70 -23.24
C LEU A 480 -8.30 24.87 -24.05
N GLN A 481 -8.76 24.38 -25.21
CA GLN A 481 -7.91 23.71 -26.18
C GLN A 481 -7.76 24.63 -27.39
N GLU A 482 -6.57 24.63 -28.02
CA GLU A 482 -6.37 25.33 -29.28
C GLU A 482 -7.36 24.84 -30.34
N VAL A 483 -8.04 25.77 -31.02
CA VAL A 483 -8.85 25.45 -32.19
C VAL A 483 -7.90 25.13 -33.34
N LEU A 484 -7.85 23.84 -33.71
CA LEU A 484 -7.00 23.35 -34.80
C LEU A 484 -7.38 24.01 -36.14
N PRO A 485 -6.40 24.37 -37.00
CA PRO A 485 -6.67 24.91 -38.33
C PRO A 485 -7.57 24.01 -39.18
N GLU A 486 -7.51 22.68 -39.03
CA GLU A 486 -8.44 21.76 -39.71
C GLU A 486 -9.90 21.87 -39.23
N HIS A 487 -10.15 22.25 -37.97
CA HIS A 487 -11.51 22.52 -37.49
C HIS A 487 -12.03 23.86 -38.02
N ILE A 488 -11.14 24.85 -38.16
CA ILE A 488 -11.45 26.10 -38.85
C ILE A 488 -11.71 25.82 -40.34
N ALA A 489 -10.91 24.98 -40.99
CA ALA A 489 -11.08 24.62 -42.40
C ALA A 489 -12.34 23.76 -42.66
N ALA A 490 -12.66 22.81 -41.78
CA ALA A 490 -13.88 22.00 -41.85
C ALA A 490 -15.14 22.85 -41.61
N TYR A 491 -15.06 23.83 -40.70
CA TYR A 491 -16.13 24.81 -40.45
C TYR A 491 -16.30 25.80 -41.61
N LEU A 492 -15.20 26.35 -42.14
CA LEU A 492 -15.20 27.19 -43.34
C LEU A 492 -15.73 26.42 -44.57
N ALA A 493 -15.39 25.13 -44.70
CA ALA A 493 -15.90 24.25 -45.75
C ALA A 493 -17.41 23.93 -45.59
N GLN A 494 -17.90 23.80 -44.36
CA GLN A 494 -19.33 23.60 -44.07
C GLN A 494 -20.17 24.87 -44.31
N ILE A 495 -19.60 26.07 -44.14
CA ILE A 495 -20.33 27.35 -44.21
C ILE A 495 -20.21 28.03 -45.57
N ALA A 496 -19.19 27.70 -46.36
CA ALA A 496 -19.07 28.11 -47.76
C ALA A 496 -20.28 27.72 -48.63
N LEU A 497 -21.17 26.86 -48.13
CA LEU A 497 -22.36 26.43 -48.82
C LEU A 497 -23.63 27.25 -48.54
N TYR A 498 -23.71 28.13 -47.51
CA TYR A 498 -25.05 28.65 -47.12
C TYR A 498 -25.23 30.07 -46.52
N VAL A 499 -24.24 30.95 -46.34
CA VAL A 499 -24.53 32.30 -45.76
C VAL A 499 -23.68 33.44 -46.38
N PRO A 500 -24.28 34.62 -46.71
CA PRO A 500 -23.56 35.77 -47.25
C PRO A 500 -22.54 36.37 -46.27
N ALA A 501 -21.47 36.88 -46.87
CA ALA A 501 -20.21 37.28 -46.25
C ALA A 501 -20.21 38.50 -45.28
N SER A 502 -21.37 38.93 -44.80
CA SER A 502 -21.50 40.11 -43.92
C SER A 502 -22.04 39.78 -42.51
N GLN A 503 -22.22 38.51 -42.16
CA GLN A 503 -22.55 38.03 -40.81
C GLN A 503 -21.59 36.94 -40.33
N PHE A 504 -20.30 37.05 -40.68
CA PHE A 504 -19.28 36.15 -40.18
C PHE A 504 -19.02 36.40 -38.68
N PHE A 505 -19.81 35.79 -37.81
CA PHE A 505 -19.41 35.62 -36.42
C PHE A 505 -18.37 34.52 -36.37
N HIS A 506 -17.15 34.90 -36.04
CA HIS A 506 -16.02 33.99 -35.84
C HIS A 506 -16.44 32.85 -34.88
N PRO A 507 -16.00 31.59 -35.05
CA PRO A 507 -16.38 30.49 -34.16
C PRO A 507 -16.07 30.81 -32.69
N PHE A 508 -14.95 31.49 -32.44
CA PHE A 508 -14.60 31.99 -31.10
C PHE A 508 -15.59 33.03 -30.57
N THR A 509 -16.32 33.76 -31.41
CA THR A 509 -17.36 34.71 -30.99
C THR A 509 -18.63 33.98 -30.54
N LEU A 510 -19.00 32.87 -31.19
CA LEU A 510 -20.12 32.03 -30.76
C LEU A 510 -19.79 31.26 -29.46
N GLU A 511 -18.56 30.73 -29.36
CA GLU A 511 -18.05 30.11 -28.13
C GLU A 511 -17.97 31.11 -26.98
N ARG A 512 -17.48 32.33 -27.26
CA ARG A 512 -17.46 33.45 -26.31
C ARG A 512 -18.86 33.77 -25.80
N ASP A 513 -19.85 33.96 -26.67
CA ASP A 513 -21.18 34.38 -26.23
C ASP A 513 -21.89 33.27 -25.43
N ARG A 514 -21.60 31.99 -25.71
CA ARG A 514 -22.07 30.85 -24.92
C ARG A 514 -21.39 30.76 -23.56
N ILE A 515 -20.07 30.94 -23.50
CA ILE A 515 -19.31 31.00 -22.24
C ILE A 515 -19.79 32.20 -21.41
N LEU A 516 -20.04 33.36 -22.02
CA LEU A 516 -20.56 34.53 -21.33
C LEU A 516 -21.99 34.32 -20.81
N CYS A 517 -22.87 33.69 -21.58
CA CYS A 517 -24.21 33.33 -21.11
C CYS A 517 -24.15 32.38 -19.91
N ALA A 518 -23.26 31.39 -19.97
CA ALA A 518 -22.96 30.47 -18.88
C ALA A 518 -22.42 31.19 -17.63
N LEU A 519 -21.42 32.06 -17.78
CA LEU A 519 -20.85 32.81 -16.66
C LEU A 519 -21.88 33.78 -16.06
N ARG A 520 -22.76 34.39 -16.88
CA ARG A 520 -23.82 35.31 -16.40
C ARG A 520 -24.87 34.61 -15.56
N ALA A 521 -25.02 33.30 -15.72
CA ALA A 521 -25.87 32.48 -14.86
C ALA A 521 -25.25 32.22 -13.46
N LEU A 522 -24.00 32.66 -13.20
CA LEU A 522 -23.27 32.51 -11.94
C LEU A 522 -23.06 33.87 -11.24
N PRO A 523 -24.07 34.45 -10.58
CA PRO A 523 -24.04 35.85 -10.13
C PRO A 523 -23.06 36.16 -8.96
N SER A 524 -22.50 35.14 -8.32
CA SER A 524 -21.56 35.29 -7.18
C SER A 524 -20.10 34.95 -7.50
N LEU A 525 -19.77 34.77 -8.78
CA LEU A 525 -18.45 34.38 -9.22
C LEU A 525 -17.38 35.42 -8.82
N ARG A 526 -16.37 34.97 -8.06
CA ARG A 526 -15.30 35.86 -7.56
C ARG A 526 -13.98 35.69 -8.30
N HIS A 527 -13.68 34.54 -8.90
CA HIS A 527 -12.41 34.29 -9.58
C HIS A 527 -12.60 33.35 -10.79
N ILE A 528 -11.86 33.59 -11.89
CA ILE A 528 -11.81 32.70 -13.07
C ILE A 528 -10.35 32.38 -13.41
N VAL A 529 -10.06 31.11 -13.71
CA VAL A 529 -8.76 30.67 -14.23
C VAL A 529 -8.98 29.89 -15.53
N PHE A 530 -8.27 30.26 -16.61
CA PHE A 530 -8.24 29.49 -17.84
C PHE A 530 -6.96 28.66 -17.92
N LEU A 531 -7.05 27.40 -18.34
CA LEU A 531 -5.92 26.50 -18.53
C LEU A 531 -5.76 26.20 -20.02
N ASP A 532 -4.68 26.64 -20.66
CA ASP A 532 -4.31 26.20 -22.01
C ASP A 532 -3.53 24.89 -21.91
N THR A 533 -3.72 23.96 -22.84
CA THR A 533 -3.12 22.61 -22.74
C THR A 533 -2.33 22.18 -23.96
N ARG A 534 -1.85 23.13 -24.78
CA ARG A 534 -0.89 22.80 -25.84
C ARG A 534 0.34 23.71 -25.80
N GLU A 535 1.51 23.08 -25.60
CA GLU A 535 2.81 23.68 -25.84
C GLU A 535 3.01 23.93 -27.35
N GLY A 536 2.74 25.12 -27.88
CA GLY A 536 3.03 25.34 -29.30
C GLY A 536 2.84 26.72 -29.92
N SER A 537 1.71 27.41 -29.78
CA SER A 537 1.49 28.62 -30.59
C SER A 537 1.84 29.92 -29.85
N ARG A 538 3.05 30.43 -30.09
CA ARG A 538 3.60 31.63 -29.45
C ARG A 538 2.84 32.96 -29.67
N ASN A 539 1.69 32.99 -30.35
CA ASN A 539 0.98 34.23 -30.69
C ASN A 539 -0.56 34.24 -30.51
N SER A 540 -1.17 33.23 -29.88
CA SER A 540 -2.63 33.17 -29.69
C SER A 540 -3.14 33.49 -28.26
N PRO A 541 -2.44 33.21 -27.14
CA PRO A 541 -3.03 33.39 -25.80
C PRO A 541 -3.27 34.86 -25.44
N LYS A 542 -2.35 35.74 -25.82
CA LYS A 542 -2.38 37.17 -25.44
C LYS A 542 -3.50 37.96 -26.11
N LEU A 543 -3.87 37.61 -27.34
CA LEU A 543 -4.93 38.30 -28.08
C LEU A 543 -6.32 37.89 -27.57
N LEU A 544 -6.48 36.62 -27.20
CA LEU A 544 -7.68 36.08 -26.56
C LEU A 544 -7.84 36.65 -25.14
N LEU A 545 -6.75 36.70 -24.36
CA LEU A 545 -6.67 37.29 -23.03
C LEU A 545 -7.18 38.73 -23.02
N HIS A 546 -6.67 39.58 -23.91
CA HIS A 546 -7.05 41.00 -23.92
C HIS A 546 -8.53 41.19 -24.27
N ARG A 547 -9.12 40.34 -25.12
CA ARG A 547 -10.54 40.46 -25.51
C ARG A 547 -11.51 39.75 -24.56
N VAL A 548 -11.11 38.72 -23.84
CA VAL A 548 -11.96 38.09 -22.81
C VAL A 548 -11.91 38.90 -21.52
N HIS A 549 -10.72 39.37 -21.11
CA HIS A 549 -10.53 40.17 -19.90
C HIS A 549 -11.29 41.50 -19.95
N SER A 550 -11.15 42.27 -21.03
CA SER A 550 -11.81 43.58 -21.14
C SER A 550 -13.34 43.52 -21.09
N PHE A 551 -13.95 42.40 -21.47
CA PHE A 551 -15.41 42.25 -21.54
C PHE A 551 -15.99 41.52 -20.31
N VAL A 552 -15.31 40.50 -19.78
CA VAL A 552 -15.77 39.76 -18.58
C VAL A 552 -15.70 40.62 -17.33
N VAL A 553 -14.70 41.50 -17.18
CA VAL A 553 -14.62 42.36 -15.98
C VAL A 553 -15.69 43.46 -16.00
N GLN A 554 -16.12 43.93 -17.17
CA GLN A 554 -17.11 45.01 -17.28
C GLN A 554 -18.54 44.56 -16.93
N ASP A 555 -18.87 43.27 -17.14
CA ASP A 555 -20.23 42.74 -16.93
C ASP A 555 -20.45 42.10 -15.53
N PHE A 556 -19.41 41.98 -14.69
CA PHE A 556 -19.48 41.30 -13.39
C PHE A 556 -18.86 42.12 -12.26
N THR A 557 -19.70 42.73 -11.42
CA THR A 557 -19.29 43.61 -10.32
C THR A 557 -18.57 42.89 -9.17
N ASN A 558 -18.73 41.57 -9.06
CA ASN A 558 -18.16 40.76 -7.97
C ASN A 558 -16.89 39.99 -8.34
N LEU A 559 -16.47 40.03 -9.62
CA LEU A 559 -15.30 39.31 -10.10
C LEU A 559 -14.03 40.03 -9.66
N LYS A 560 -13.19 39.35 -8.87
CA LYS A 560 -11.98 39.92 -8.27
C LYS A 560 -10.72 39.70 -9.09
N SER A 561 -10.65 38.63 -9.89
CA SER A 561 -9.46 38.34 -10.71
C SER A 561 -9.75 37.33 -11.82
N VAL A 562 -9.06 37.48 -12.96
CA VAL A 562 -8.99 36.50 -14.04
C VAL A 562 -7.53 36.09 -14.24
N ARG A 563 -7.24 34.79 -14.37
CA ARG A 563 -5.88 34.26 -14.63
C ARG A 563 -5.88 33.31 -15.82
N ILE A 564 -4.77 33.21 -16.54
CA ILE A 564 -4.52 32.18 -17.57
C ILE A 564 -3.24 31.45 -17.20
N GLU A 565 -3.26 30.12 -17.27
CA GLU A 565 -2.13 29.24 -17.00
C GLU A 565 -1.92 28.31 -18.21
N ASP A 566 -0.67 28.11 -18.63
CA ASP A 566 -0.31 27.23 -19.75
C ASP A 566 0.22 25.89 -19.20
N ASP A 567 -0.35 24.79 -19.70
CA ASP A 567 -0.10 23.36 -19.40
C ASP A 567 -0.18 22.94 -17.90
N PRO A 568 -0.97 21.90 -17.54
CA PRO A 568 -0.98 21.35 -16.19
C PRO A 568 0.39 20.95 -15.59
N GLU A 569 1.45 20.73 -16.38
CA GLU A 569 2.80 20.50 -15.82
C GLU A 569 3.47 21.76 -15.22
N ASN A 570 3.05 22.98 -15.57
CA ASN A 570 3.60 24.22 -15.01
C ASN A 570 2.85 24.76 -13.77
N ILE A 571 1.86 24.03 -13.25
CA ILE A 571 1.10 24.38 -12.02
C ILE A 571 2.00 24.60 -10.79
N ARG A 572 3.29 24.21 -10.82
CA ARG A 572 4.25 24.50 -9.74
C ARG A 572 5.14 25.73 -9.91
N ARG A 573 5.10 26.44 -11.03
CA ARG A 573 5.84 27.70 -11.21
C ARG A 573 5.10 28.61 -12.17
N LEU A 574 4.38 29.61 -11.65
CA LEU A 574 4.45 31.02 -12.05
C LEU A 574 3.28 31.84 -11.49
N THR A 575 3.59 32.72 -10.55
CA THR A 575 2.90 33.99 -10.39
C THR A 575 3.39 34.96 -11.47
N THR A 576 2.52 35.32 -12.40
CA THR A 576 2.52 36.65 -13.01
C THR A 576 1.13 37.24 -12.82
N SER A 577 0.91 37.79 -11.63
CA SER A 577 -0.19 38.72 -11.40
C SER A 577 0.14 40.05 -12.05
N ILE A 578 -0.65 40.48 -13.02
CA ILE A 578 -0.93 41.91 -13.16
C ILE A 578 -2.28 42.08 -12.46
N THR A 579 -2.25 42.80 -11.35
CA THR A 579 -3.37 43.09 -10.43
C THR A 579 -4.58 43.66 -11.12
#